data_AF-A0A6G1JDE4-F1
#
_entry.id   AF-A0A6G1JDE4-F1
#
_cell.length_a   1.000
_cell.length_b   1.000
_cell.length_c   1.000
_cell.angle_alpha   90.00
_cell.angle_beta   90.00
_cell.angle_gamma   90.00
#
_symmetry.space_group_name_H-M   'P 1'
#
loop_
_entity.id
_entity.type
_entity.pdbx_description
1 polymer ?
#
loop_
_entity_poly.entity_id
_entity_poly.type
_entity_poly.pdbx_seq_one_letter_code
_entity_poly.pdbx_strand_id
1 'polypeptide(L)'
;MSASGIAGSGEPDMVLVGELLEEIQRRPPAIAASKLLAEHYISCGWLDAAKDIIKELKRHAPRDSEVTNLAAIVEKKPEPPAPETSQRDLRTSKPGSTSTPAAKPVRKKVTHPPPQLNGNLDSARKDLTEGYSSLRSKAKFLLTDLLHLQSLQKKNGFPQSNNTARIQAIVDGRKADRPARTGPPGSARGMARIIQASPDKATELCIVDLEDTMHWVRAPHGKPSNADHDTTRDALVKRMHALESALSEDLKIHCELALMHVVHENLDKSYANDETMLGDSVKDIPRANFYVTEDNYAWDMDELVQAITANGGVMRNPLSRQMFTPKDVRGILVHPQGKSLAALQVQQHEMSKGVRLDTIGHMEKLAKTLLEDQSSDQLTSRHVIDEFLAYIATLPALEQKAIDGLRCPAKDSHTGQSYDFSIGEAVRDAKGNRVCFHKTGDFIKQAAAHLRQNRGAPPPDPDKCSVM
;
A
#
# COMPACT_ATOMS: atom_id res chain seq x y z
N MET A 1 -2.14 36.42 37.01
CA MET A 1 -0.85 35.79 36.65
C MET A 1 -0.75 35.80 35.15
N SER A 2 0.22 36.54 34.64
CA SER A 2 0.46 36.77 33.22
C SER A 2 1.17 35.56 32.60
N ALA A 3 0.67 35.07 31.46
CA ALA A 3 1.42 34.17 30.60
C ALA A 3 1.55 34.83 29.22
N SER A 4 2.81 34.95 28.81
CA SER A 4 3.34 35.74 27.72
C SER A 4 2.90 35.27 26.34
N GLY A 5 2.75 36.22 25.43
CA GLY A 5 2.63 35.95 24.00
C GLY A 5 3.90 35.29 23.47
N ILE A 6 3.73 34.11 22.90
CA ILE A 6 4.70 33.48 22.00
C ILE A 6 4.13 33.65 20.60
N ALA A 7 4.91 34.28 19.73
CA ALA A 7 4.63 34.36 18.31
C ALA A 7 4.39 32.94 17.77
N GLY A 8 3.16 32.65 17.35
CA GLY A 8 2.72 31.31 17.01
C GLY A 8 3.50 30.73 15.84
N SER A 9 4.17 29.61 16.09
CA SER A 9 4.41 28.62 15.04
C SER A 9 3.06 28.31 14.38
N GLY A 10 2.92 28.48 13.07
CA GLY A 10 1.67 28.21 12.33
C GLY A 10 1.25 26.73 12.30
N GLU A 11 1.73 25.92 13.24
CA GLU A 11 1.38 24.52 13.39
C GLU A 11 0.31 24.37 14.48
N PRO A 12 -0.80 23.67 14.19
CA PRO A 12 -1.85 23.43 15.18
C PRO A 12 -1.37 22.45 16.25
N ASP A 13 -1.75 22.74 17.50
CA ASP A 13 -1.65 21.77 18.59
C ASP A 13 -2.52 20.54 18.27
N MET A 14 -1.88 19.45 17.85
CA MET A 14 -2.55 18.22 17.45
C MET A 14 -3.13 17.45 18.63
N VAL A 15 -2.65 17.68 19.86
CA VAL A 15 -3.21 17.07 21.07
C VAL A 15 -4.57 17.70 21.35
N LEU A 16 -4.64 19.03 21.36
CA LEU A 16 -5.90 19.77 21.54
C LEU A 16 -6.91 19.43 20.43
N VAL A 17 -6.46 19.34 19.17
CA VAL A 17 -7.33 18.93 18.05
C VAL A 17 -7.89 17.52 18.26
N GLY A 18 -7.07 16.58 18.74
CA GLY A 18 -7.50 15.22 19.05
C GLY A 18 -8.58 15.17 20.13
N GLU A 19 -8.34 15.84 21.25
CA GLU A 19 -9.28 15.91 22.38
C GLU A 19 -10.63 16.53 21.98
N LEU A 20 -10.60 17.64 21.23
CA LEU A 20 -11.82 18.31 20.77
C LEU A 20 -12.60 17.47 19.77
N LEU A 21 -11.93 16.76 18.85
CA LEU A 21 -12.60 15.85 17.91
C LEU A 21 -13.21 14.64 18.63
N GLU A 22 -12.53 14.10 19.65
CA GLU A 22 -13.07 13.02 20.47
C GLU A 22 -14.32 13.47 21.24
N GLU A 23 -14.32 14.65 21.86
CA GLU A 23 -15.49 15.18 22.56
C GLU A 23 -16.66 15.47 21.59
N ILE A 24 -16.36 15.97 20.38
CA ILE A 24 -17.38 16.15 19.32
C ILE A 24 -18.00 14.82 18.91
N GLN A 25 -17.18 13.78 18.75
CA GLN A 25 -17.65 12.44 18.40
C GLN A 25 -18.46 11.80 19.54
N ARG A 26 -18.04 12.01 20.78
CA ARG A 26 -18.67 11.43 21.98
C ARG A 26 -20.01 12.08 22.29
N ARG A 27 -20.18 13.38 21.99
CA ARG A 27 -21.39 14.16 22.33
C ARG A 27 -21.90 15.09 21.23
N PRO A 28 -22.39 14.59 20.08
CA PRO A 28 -22.94 15.44 19.03
C PRO A 28 -24.16 16.26 19.53
N PRO A 29 -24.27 17.57 19.22
CA PRO A 29 -23.45 18.34 18.27
C PRO A 29 -22.25 19.09 18.88
N ALA A 30 -21.93 18.89 20.17
CA ALA A 30 -20.79 19.47 20.90
C ALA A 30 -20.41 20.91 20.48
N ILE A 31 -21.37 21.84 20.55
CA ILE A 31 -21.23 23.19 19.98
C ILE A 31 -20.02 23.94 20.56
N ALA A 32 -19.78 23.82 21.87
CA ALA A 32 -18.64 24.48 22.52
C ALA A 32 -17.28 23.94 22.04
N ALA A 33 -17.13 22.61 21.92
CA ALA A 33 -15.91 21.99 21.41
C ALA A 33 -15.68 22.33 19.93
N SER A 34 -16.75 22.34 19.13
CA SER A 34 -16.71 22.75 17.72
C SER A 34 -16.32 24.22 17.54
N LYS A 35 -16.75 25.13 18.43
CA LYS A 35 -16.34 26.55 18.43
C LYS A 35 -14.85 26.71 18.74
N LEU A 36 -14.38 26.06 19.82
CA LEU A 36 -12.96 26.06 20.20
C LEU A 36 -12.07 25.50 19.09
N LEU A 37 -12.52 24.43 18.43
CA LEU A 37 -11.78 23.84 17.31
C LEU A 37 -11.69 24.79 16.12
N ALA A 38 -12.78 25.51 15.79
CA ALA A 38 -12.77 26.52 14.74
C ALA A 38 -11.85 27.70 15.08
N GLU A 39 -11.85 28.18 16.32
CA GLU A 39 -10.95 29.25 16.79
C GLU A 39 -9.47 28.85 16.68
N HIS A 40 -9.14 27.62 17.08
CA HIS A 40 -7.79 27.07 16.96
C HIS A 40 -7.33 26.96 15.50
N TYR A 41 -8.20 26.50 14.59
CA TYR A 41 -7.86 26.48 13.17
C TYR A 41 -7.70 27.88 12.57
N ILE A 42 -8.44 28.88 13.04
CA ILE A 42 -8.26 30.28 12.63
C ILE A 42 -6.91 30.81 13.11
N SER A 43 -6.55 30.59 14.37
CA SER A 43 -5.29 31.09 14.95
C SER A 43 -4.05 30.48 14.28
N CYS A 44 -4.14 29.22 13.84
CA CYS A 44 -3.07 28.54 13.10
C CYS A 44 -3.06 28.86 11.60
N GLY A 45 -3.98 29.68 11.08
CA GLY A 45 -4.07 30.01 9.65
C GLY A 45 -4.64 28.88 8.77
N TRP A 46 -5.22 27.84 9.38
CA TRP A 46 -5.88 26.71 8.70
C TRP A 46 -7.31 27.06 8.33
N LEU A 47 -7.47 28.12 7.52
CA LEU A 47 -8.76 28.74 7.23
C LEU A 47 -9.75 27.79 6.55
N ASP A 48 -9.29 26.84 5.74
CA ASP A 48 -10.20 25.91 5.06
C ASP A 48 -10.79 24.86 6.03
N ALA A 49 -10.01 24.38 7.00
CA ALA A 49 -10.51 23.50 8.05
C ALA A 49 -11.50 24.25 8.96
N ALA A 50 -11.19 25.51 9.29
CA ALA A 50 -12.10 26.38 10.05
C ALA A 50 -13.44 26.59 9.31
N LYS A 51 -13.43 26.81 7.98
CA LYS A 51 -14.67 26.98 7.18
C LYS A 51 -15.60 25.77 7.29
N ASP A 52 -15.04 24.56 7.24
CA ASP A 52 -15.83 23.33 7.30
C ASP A 52 -16.51 23.18 8.65
N ILE A 53 -15.79 23.41 9.75
CA ILE A 53 -16.36 23.38 11.11
C ILE A 53 -17.40 24.49 11.31
N ILE A 54 -17.14 25.70 10.82
CA ILE A 54 -18.09 26.83 10.90
C ILE A 54 -19.37 26.54 10.11
N LYS A 55 -19.27 25.87 8.97
CA LYS A 55 -20.43 25.46 8.16
C LYS A 55 -21.31 24.47 8.91
N GLU A 56 -20.72 23.55 9.66
CA GLU A 56 -21.42 22.61 10.52
C GLU A 56 -22.05 23.32 11.73
N LEU A 57 -21.31 24.20 12.39
CA LEU A 57 -21.82 25.06 13.46
C LEU A 57 -23.01 25.91 13.02
N LYS A 58 -22.99 26.48 11.81
CA LYS A 58 -24.13 27.23 11.24
C LYS A 58 -25.39 26.35 11.04
N ARG A 59 -25.25 25.04 10.84
CA ARG A 59 -26.39 24.12 10.74
C ARG A 59 -27.00 23.84 12.11
N HIS A 60 -26.17 23.70 13.14
CA HIS A 60 -26.61 23.33 14.49
C HIS A 60 -27.01 24.54 15.35
N ALA A 61 -26.39 25.70 15.14
CA ALA A 61 -26.61 26.92 15.94
C ALA A 61 -26.62 28.19 15.04
N PRO A 62 -27.59 28.35 14.12
CA PRO A 62 -27.59 29.44 13.13
C PRO A 62 -27.77 30.85 13.72
N ARG A 63 -28.29 30.97 14.95
CA ARG A 63 -28.52 32.25 15.63
C ARG A 63 -27.41 32.62 16.63
N ASP A 64 -26.37 31.81 16.71
CA ASP A 64 -25.28 32.02 17.65
C ASP A 64 -24.36 33.15 17.15
N SER A 65 -24.19 34.18 17.98
CA SER A 65 -23.39 35.36 17.67
C SER A 65 -21.91 35.01 17.48
N GLU A 66 -21.38 34.04 18.21
CA GLU A 66 -19.97 33.66 18.12
C GLU A 66 -19.69 32.94 16.79
N VAL A 67 -20.59 32.04 16.37
CA VAL A 67 -20.50 31.36 15.07
C VAL A 67 -20.54 32.36 13.91
N THR A 68 -21.36 33.41 14.04
CA THR A 68 -21.46 34.49 13.05
C THR A 68 -20.17 35.31 12.99
N ASN A 69 -19.57 35.61 14.14
CA ASN A 69 -18.29 36.34 14.23
C ASN A 69 -17.14 35.52 13.64
N LEU A 70 -17.05 34.23 13.96
CA LEU A 70 -16.02 33.33 13.40
C LEU A 70 -16.13 33.23 11.88
N ALA A 71 -17.34 33.16 11.34
CA ALA A 71 -17.55 33.18 9.89
C ALA A 71 -17.06 34.48 9.24
N ALA A 72 -17.33 35.64 9.86
CA ALA A 72 -16.88 36.93 9.36
C ALA A 72 -15.34 37.05 9.35
N ILE A 73 -14.66 36.48 10.34
CA ILE A 73 -13.19 36.46 10.41
C ILE A 73 -12.60 35.66 9.25
N VAL A 74 -13.17 34.49 8.96
CA VAL A 74 -12.68 33.57 7.92
C VAL A 74 -13.02 34.04 6.50
N GLU A 75 -14.10 34.79 6.32
CA GLU A 75 -14.52 35.36 5.04
C GLU A 75 -13.79 36.68 4.69
N LYS A 76 -13.13 37.33 5.66
CA LYS A 76 -12.35 38.56 5.42
C LYS A 76 -11.13 38.23 4.56
N LYS A 77 -11.13 38.69 3.30
CA LYS A 77 -9.98 38.55 2.40
C LYS A 77 -8.73 39.19 3.03
N PRO A 78 -7.55 38.55 2.96
CA PRO A 78 -6.31 39.16 3.41
C PRO A 78 -6.09 40.49 2.68
N GLU A 79 -5.98 41.58 3.44
CA GLU A 79 -5.58 42.86 2.90
C GLU A 79 -4.09 42.75 2.49
N PRO A 80 -3.71 43.15 1.26
CA PRO A 80 -2.34 43.00 0.78
C PRO A 80 -1.38 43.76 1.72
N PRO A 81 -0.20 43.20 2.04
CA PRO A 81 0.75 43.86 2.92
C PRO A 81 1.15 45.21 2.32
N ALA A 82 1.16 46.24 3.17
CA ALA A 82 1.59 47.58 2.79
C ALA A 82 3.00 47.52 2.17
N PRO A 83 3.26 48.24 1.06
CA PRO A 83 4.57 48.23 0.44
C PRO A 83 5.63 48.74 1.42
N GLU A 84 6.69 47.95 1.59
CA GLU A 84 7.84 48.30 2.42
C GLU A 84 8.52 49.56 1.90
N THR A 85 8.58 50.57 2.76
CA THR A 85 9.19 51.86 2.48
C THR A 85 10.71 51.66 2.44
N SER A 86 11.30 51.67 1.25
CA SER A 86 12.75 51.71 1.08
C SER A 86 13.30 53.03 1.63
N GLN A 87 14.16 52.93 2.64
CA GLN A 87 14.99 54.04 3.11
C GLN A 87 15.99 54.44 2.02
N ARG A 88 15.93 55.69 1.54
CA ARG A 88 17.11 56.47 1.15
C ARG A 88 16.86 57.97 1.17
N ASP A 89 17.74 58.62 1.91
CA ASP A 89 18.34 59.95 1.77
C ASP A 89 17.52 61.25 1.89
N LEU A 90 17.89 61.94 2.97
CA LEU A 90 17.79 63.36 3.29
C LEU A 90 17.96 64.30 2.08
N ARG A 91 16.99 65.21 1.86
CA ARG A 91 17.18 66.69 1.96
C ARG A 91 15.94 67.52 1.54
N THR A 92 15.61 68.48 2.42
CA THR A 92 15.04 69.83 2.17
C THR A 92 13.64 70.03 1.55
N SER A 93 12.68 70.29 2.45
CA SER A 93 11.77 71.46 2.52
C SER A 93 11.09 72.04 1.26
N LYS A 94 9.76 71.92 1.16
CA LYS A 94 8.74 72.98 1.40
C LYS A 94 7.30 72.51 1.08
N PRO A 95 6.25 73.19 1.60
CA PRO A 95 4.89 72.67 1.70
C PRO A 95 3.98 73.14 0.56
N GLY A 96 2.92 72.37 0.30
CA GLY A 96 1.70 72.85 -0.34
C GLY A 96 1.25 72.01 -1.52
N SER A 97 0.10 71.33 -1.35
CA SER A 97 -1.01 71.26 -2.30
C SER A 97 -1.84 70.01 -2.06
N THR A 98 -3.00 70.21 -1.43
CA THR A 98 -4.12 69.28 -1.41
C THR A 98 -4.58 69.00 -2.84
N SER A 99 -4.32 67.80 -3.33
CA SER A 99 -5.03 67.24 -4.48
C SER A 99 -5.56 65.85 -4.14
N THR A 100 -6.89 65.77 -4.10
CA THR A 100 -7.71 64.58 -4.04
C THR A 100 -7.38 63.67 -5.24
N PRO A 101 -7.01 62.39 -5.04
CA PRO A 101 -6.85 61.47 -6.15
C PRO A 101 -8.23 61.00 -6.61
N ALA A 102 -8.57 61.37 -7.84
CA ALA A 102 -9.75 60.91 -8.56
C ALA A 102 -9.81 59.37 -8.59
N ALA A 103 -10.99 58.83 -8.27
CA ALA A 103 -11.29 57.42 -8.32
C ALA A 103 -11.02 56.87 -9.73
N LYS A 104 -10.09 55.91 -9.83
CA LYS A 104 -9.89 55.13 -11.05
C LYS A 104 -11.17 54.35 -11.35
N PRO A 105 -11.67 54.34 -12.60
CA PRO A 105 -12.87 53.60 -12.94
C PRO A 105 -12.59 52.10 -12.79
N VAL A 106 -13.37 51.46 -11.91
CA VAL A 106 -13.47 50.01 -11.77
C VAL A 106 -13.83 49.44 -13.14
N ARG A 107 -12.87 48.81 -13.81
CA ARG A 107 -13.14 47.99 -15.00
C ARG A 107 -14.10 46.88 -14.56
N LYS A 108 -15.38 47.03 -14.90
CA LYS A 108 -16.37 45.96 -14.85
C LYS A 108 -15.77 44.75 -15.56
N LYS A 109 -15.58 43.68 -14.80
CA LYS A 109 -15.21 42.36 -15.33
C LYS A 109 -16.32 41.97 -16.30
N VAL A 110 -16.02 41.97 -17.61
CA VAL A 110 -16.92 41.46 -18.63
C VAL A 110 -17.10 39.98 -18.34
N THR A 111 -18.22 39.63 -17.72
CA THR A 111 -18.70 38.25 -17.66
C THR A 111 -19.09 37.87 -19.08
N HIS A 112 -18.18 37.20 -19.78
CA HIS A 112 -18.55 36.50 -21.00
C HIS A 112 -19.63 35.47 -20.64
N PRO A 113 -20.80 35.48 -21.29
CA PRO A 113 -21.74 34.38 -21.15
C PRO A 113 -21.04 33.08 -21.58
N PRO A 114 -21.37 31.94 -20.94
CA PRO A 114 -20.82 30.66 -21.35
C PRO A 114 -21.06 30.47 -22.86
N PRO A 115 -20.06 29.97 -23.61
CA PRO A 115 -20.20 29.81 -25.05
C PRO A 115 -21.43 28.96 -25.34
N GLN A 116 -22.42 29.56 -26.00
CA GLN A 116 -23.59 28.84 -26.48
C GLN A 116 -23.10 27.94 -27.62
N LEU A 117 -22.98 26.65 -27.33
CA LEU A 117 -22.66 25.62 -28.33
C LEU A 117 -23.90 25.41 -29.21
N ASN A 118 -24.09 26.31 -30.18
CA ASN A 118 -25.09 26.15 -31.23
C ASN A 118 -24.56 25.13 -32.25
N GLY A 119 -24.72 23.84 -31.95
CA GLY A 119 -24.33 22.75 -32.82
C GLY A 119 -24.89 21.41 -32.35
N ASN A 120 -25.03 20.47 -33.28
CA ASN A 120 -25.45 19.10 -32.99
C ASN A 120 -24.37 18.40 -32.15
N LEU A 121 -24.54 18.43 -30.83
CA LEU A 121 -23.58 17.88 -29.85
C LEU A 121 -23.28 16.40 -30.08
N ASP A 122 -24.24 15.65 -30.65
CA ASP A 122 -24.05 14.23 -30.91
C ASP A 122 -23.11 13.98 -32.09
N SER A 123 -23.12 14.84 -33.10
CA SER A 123 -22.13 14.80 -34.19
C SER A 123 -20.73 15.09 -33.65
N ALA A 124 -20.58 16.14 -32.84
CA ALA A 124 -19.29 16.50 -32.25
C ALA A 124 -18.77 15.42 -31.29
N ARG A 125 -19.65 14.75 -30.55
CA ARG A 125 -19.28 13.59 -29.70
C ARG A 125 -18.81 12.41 -30.52
N LYS A 126 -19.51 12.11 -31.62
CA LYS A 126 -19.15 11.01 -32.53
C LYS A 126 -17.80 11.29 -33.19
N ASP A 127 -17.60 12.49 -33.74
CA ASP A 127 -16.34 12.92 -34.34
C ASP A 127 -15.18 12.87 -33.34
N LEU A 128 -15.41 13.29 -32.10
CA LEU A 128 -14.39 13.20 -31.05
C LEU A 128 -14.05 11.74 -30.69
N THR A 129 -15.05 10.87 -30.63
CA THR A 129 -14.88 9.45 -30.31
C THR A 129 -14.12 8.73 -31.43
N GLU A 130 -14.48 8.98 -32.68
CA GLU A 130 -13.81 8.45 -33.87
C GLU A 130 -12.40 9.03 -34.05
N GLY A 131 -12.23 10.33 -33.81
CA GLY A 131 -10.92 10.97 -33.82
C GLY A 131 -10.00 10.41 -32.74
N TYR A 132 -10.51 10.19 -31.54
CA TYR A 132 -9.74 9.62 -30.43
C TYR A 132 -9.37 8.15 -30.67
N SER A 133 -10.28 7.33 -31.21
CA SER A 133 -9.98 5.94 -31.57
C SER A 133 -8.93 5.85 -32.68
N SER A 134 -9.00 6.73 -33.68
CA SER A 134 -8.00 6.87 -34.74
C SER A 134 -6.64 7.33 -34.22
N LEU A 135 -6.61 8.25 -33.24
CA LEU A 135 -5.38 8.65 -32.59
C LEU A 135 -4.75 7.49 -31.81
N ARG A 136 -5.54 6.71 -31.08
CA ARG A 136 -5.06 5.55 -30.32
C ARG A 136 -4.48 4.47 -31.22
N SER A 137 -5.11 4.19 -32.36
CA SER A 137 -4.57 3.21 -33.31
C SER A 137 -3.22 3.66 -33.88
N LYS A 138 -3.10 4.94 -34.28
CA LYS A 138 -1.82 5.53 -34.74
C LYS A 138 -0.75 5.51 -33.64
N ALA A 139 -1.11 5.87 -32.42
CA ALA A 139 -0.20 5.81 -31.28
C ALA A 139 0.29 4.39 -31.02
N LYS A 140 -0.57 3.37 -31.22
CA LYS A 140 -0.19 1.96 -31.05
C LYS A 140 0.88 1.54 -32.05
N PHE A 141 0.75 1.94 -33.31
CA PHE A 141 1.77 1.72 -34.33
C PHE A 141 3.09 2.42 -33.97
N LEU A 142 3.04 3.71 -33.61
CA LEU A 142 4.23 4.47 -33.20
C LEU A 142 4.92 3.88 -31.98
N LEU A 143 4.15 3.36 -31.02
CA LEU A 143 4.69 2.69 -29.85
C LEU A 143 5.45 1.43 -30.23
N THR A 144 4.89 0.60 -31.12
CA THR A 144 5.57 -0.63 -31.58
C THR A 144 6.89 -0.29 -32.28
N ASP A 145 6.89 0.73 -33.15
CA ASP A 145 8.10 1.19 -33.84
C ASP A 145 9.14 1.75 -32.86
N LEU A 146 8.70 2.52 -31.86
CA LEU A 146 9.60 3.06 -30.84
C LEU A 146 10.20 1.98 -29.95
N LEU A 147 9.43 0.97 -29.55
CA LEU A 147 9.95 -0.17 -28.79
C LEU A 147 10.98 -0.96 -29.61
N HIS A 148 10.73 -1.13 -30.91
CA HIS A 148 11.69 -1.73 -31.82
C HIS A 148 12.97 -0.89 -31.92
N LEU A 149 12.86 0.42 -32.12
CA LEU A 149 14.00 1.34 -32.14
C LEU A 149 14.78 1.34 -30.82
N GLN A 150 14.08 1.32 -29.68
CA GLN A 150 14.69 1.27 -28.35
C GLN A 150 15.47 -0.04 -28.15
N SER A 151 14.97 -1.16 -28.66
CA SER A 151 15.69 -2.44 -28.65
C SER A 151 16.98 -2.38 -29.49
N LEU A 152 16.96 -1.70 -30.64
CA LEU A 152 18.13 -1.49 -31.49
C LEU A 152 19.12 -0.50 -30.85
N GLN A 153 18.64 0.58 -30.25
CA GLN A 153 19.46 1.54 -29.50
C GLN A 153 20.16 0.88 -28.31
N LYS A 154 19.46 0.02 -27.56
CA LYS A 154 20.03 -0.78 -26.46
C LYS A 154 21.18 -1.66 -26.95
N LYS A 155 20.99 -2.34 -28.09
CA LYS A 155 22.04 -3.18 -28.72
C LYS A 155 23.26 -2.37 -29.17
N ASN A 156 23.08 -1.12 -29.55
CA ASN A 156 24.12 -0.25 -30.07
C ASN A 156 24.68 0.76 -29.04
N GLY A 157 24.26 0.68 -27.77
CA GLY A 157 24.74 1.55 -26.69
C GLY A 157 24.29 3.02 -26.79
N PHE A 158 23.21 3.32 -27.52
CA PHE A 158 22.67 4.67 -27.63
C PHE A 158 21.66 4.98 -26.49
N PRO A 159 21.56 6.25 -26.06
CA PRO A 159 20.57 6.67 -25.07
C PRO A 159 19.14 6.45 -25.60
N GLN A 160 18.28 5.92 -24.73
CA GLN A 160 16.89 5.61 -25.05
C GLN A 160 16.01 6.87 -24.97
N SER A 161 14.99 6.93 -25.82
CA SER A 161 14.02 8.04 -25.82
C SER A 161 13.05 7.93 -24.63
N ASN A 162 12.92 9.01 -23.85
CA ASN A 162 11.96 9.11 -22.73
C ASN A 162 10.48 9.24 -23.17
N ASN A 163 10.21 9.30 -24.48
CA ASN A 163 8.86 9.55 -25.01
C ASN A 163 7.97 8.30 -25.10
N THR A 164 8.53 7.11 -24.86
CA THR A 164 7.79 5.83 -24.93
C THR A 164 6.67 5.77 -23.90
N ALA A 165 6.93 6.20 -22.66
CA ALA A 165 5.92 6.27 -21.60
C ALA A 165 4.74 7.19 -21.97
N ARG A 166 5.01 8.31 -22.65
CA ARG A 166 3.98 9.26 -23.09
C ARG A 166 3.08 8.68 -24.18
N ILE A 167 3.66 7.96 -25.13
CA ILE A 167 2.92 7.35 -26.24
C ILE A 167 2.13 6.14 -25.75
N GLN A 168 2.70 5.34 -24.83
CA GLN A 168 2.00 4.27 -24.12
C GLN A 168 0.73 4.80 -23.43
N ALA A 169 0.82 5.94 -22.73
CA ALA A 169 -0.34 6.55 -22.08
C ALA A 169 -1.48 6.89 -23.08
N ILE A 170 -1.14 7.40 -24.27
CA ILE A 170 -2.12 7.66 -25.34
C ILE A 170 -2.75 6.35 -25.82
N VAL A 171 -1.94 5.31 -26.04
CA VAL A 171 -2.42 3.98 -26.48
C VAL A 171 -3.41 3.40 -25.48
N ASP A 172 -3.14 3.52 -24.19
CA ASP A 172 -3.97 2.99 -23.11
C ASP A 172 -5.25 3.81 -22.88
N GLY A 173 -5.41 4.93 -23.60
CA GLY A 173 -6.54 5.83 -23.42
C GLY A 173 -6.43 6.67 -22.14
N ARG A 174 -5.24 6.70 -21.52
CA ARG A 174 -4.94 7.60 -20.40
C ARG A 174 -4.75 9.00 -20.97
N LYS A 175 -5.28 10.02 -20.28
CA LYS A 175 -5.10 11.41 -20.72
C LYS A 175 -3.60 11.72 -20.68
N ALA A 176 -3.00 11.91 -21.85
CA ALA A 176 -1.64 12.43 -21.97
C ALA A 176 -1.60 13.75 -21.21
N ASP A 177 -0.93 13.71 -20.07
CA ASP A 177 -0.87 14.77 -19.08
C ASP A 177 -2.28 15.28 -18.67
N ARG A 178 -2.81 14.75 -17.55
CA ARG A 178 -3.25 15.77 -16.59
C ARG A 178 -1.97 16.56 -16.32
N PRO A 179 -1.85 17.86 -16.69
CA PRO A 179 -0.75 18.64 -16.15
C PRO A 179 -0.80 18.36 -14.65
N ALA A 180 0.31 17.79 -14.11
CA ALA A 180 0.42 17.47 -12.69
C ALA A 180 -0.24 18.62 -11.97
N ARG A 181 -1.35 18.35 -11.26
CA ARG A 181 -2.21 19.42 -10.76
C ARG A 181 -1.28 20.35 -10.00
N THR A 182 -1.05 21.56 -10.52
CA THR A 182 -0.10 22.51 -9.94
C THR A 182 -0.65 23.15 -8.66
N GLY A 183 -1.68 22.53 -8.09
CA GLY A 183 -2.31 22.90 -6.83
C GLY A 183 -2.07 21.80 -5.80
N PRO A 184 -2.30 22.11 -4.53
CA PRO A 184 -2.11 21.17 -3.44
C PRO A 184 -2.96 19.90 -3.63
N PRO A 185 -2.50 18.75 -3.11
CA PRO A 185 -3.30 17.53 -3.12
C PRO A 185 -4.63 17.77 -2.41
N GLY A 186 -5.68 17.07 -2.87
CA GLY A 186 -7.02 17.22 -2.29
C GLY A 186 -7.07 16.78 -0.82
N SER A 187 -8.20 17.04 -0.14
CA SER A 187 -8.41 16.52 1.23
C SER A 187 -8.34 14.99 1.26
N ALA A 188 -7.59 14.42 2.22
CA ALA A 188 -7.47 12.97 2.39
C ALA A 188 -8.84 12.30 2.61
N ARG A 189 -9.73 12.92 3.39
CA ARG A 189 -11.12 12.46 3.56
C ARG A 189 -11.91 12.49 2.26
N GLY A 190 -11.66 13.48 1.41
CA GLY A 190 -12.27 13.57 0.08
C GLY A 190 -11.84 12.43 -0.83
N MET A 191 -10.54 12.11 -0.84
CA MET A 191 -9.99 11.00 -1.60
C MET A 191 -10.47 9.65 -1.04
N ALA A 192 -10.50 9.48 0.28
CA ALA A 192 -11.01 8.27 0.94
C ALA A 192 -12.45 7.95 0.52
N ARG A 193 -13.33 8.95 0.41
CA ARG A 193 -14.70 8.76 -0.10
C ARG A 193 -14.73 8.29 -1.55
N ILE A 194 -13.83 8.80 -2.41
CA ILE A 194 -13.74 8.37 -3.82
C ILE A 194 -13.28 6.92 -3.88
N ILE A 195 -12.29 6.54 -3.08
CA ILE A 195 -11.78 5.16 -2.98
C ILE A 195 -12.88 4.21 -2.47
N GLN A 196 -13.58 4.59 -1.41
CA GLN A 196 -14.71 3.81 -0.87
C GLN A 196 -15.84 3.64 -1.90
N ALA A 197 -16.08 4.63 -2.76
CA ALA A 197 -17.07 4.55 -3.83
C ALA A 197 -16.60 3.70 -5.02
N SER A 198 -15.33 3.30 -5.09
CA SER A 198 -14.75 2.54 -6.21
C SER A 198 -13.63 1.61 -5.73
N PRO A 199 -13.96 0.59 -4.90
CA PRO A 199 -12.96 -0.28 -4.27
C PRO A 199 -12.09 -1.04 -5.28
N ASP A 200 -12.65 -1.43 -6.44
CA ASP A 200 -11.91 -2.11 -7.51
C ASP A 200 -10.76 -1.29 -8.11
N LYS A 201 -10.79 0.04 -7.91
CA LYS A 201 -9.76 0.98 -8.39
C LYS A 201 -8.97 1.59 -7.25
N ALA A 202 -9.10 1.08 -6.02
CA ALA A 202 -8.52 1.66 -4.83
C ALA A 202 -6.99 1.86 -4.95
N THR A 203 -6.24 0.84 -5.40
CA THR A 203 -4.78 0.96 -5.58
C THR A 203 -4.42 2.06 -6.58
N GLU A 204 -5.09 2.12 -7.74
CA GLU A 204 -4.79 3.12 -8.77
C GLU A 204 -5.10 4.54 -8.27
N LEU A 205 -6.21 4.72 -7.56
CA LEU A 205 -6.59 6.01 -6.96
C LEU A 205 -5.58 6.46 -5.89
N CYS A 206 -5.14 5.54 -5.03
CA CYS A 206 -4.11 5.83 -4.03
C CYS A 206 -2.77 6.21 -4.70
N ILE A 207 -2.37 5.50 -5.76
CA ILE A 207 -1.13 5.83 -6.50
C ILE A 207 -1.21 7.24 -7.07
N VAL A 208 -2.33 7.58 -7.74
CA VAL A 208 -2.51 8.92 -8.32
C VAL A 208 -2.48 10.01 -7.24
N ASP A 209 -3.08 9.77 -6.07
CA ASP A 209 -3.05 10.74 -4.95
C ASP A 209 -1.62 10.95 -4.40
N LEU A 210 -0.85 9.86 -4.27
CA LEU A 210 0.53 9.92 -3.82
C LEU A 210 1.47 10.53 -4.87
N GLU A 211 1.28 10.22 -6.16
CA GLU A 211 1.98 10.87 -7.26
C GLU A 211 1.70 12.38 -7.26
N ASP A 212 0.43 12.80 -7.19
CA ASP A 212 0.04 14.22 -7.11
C ASP A 212 0.72 14.90 -5.90
N THR A 213 0.77 14.21 -4.76
CA THR A 213 1.45 14.69 -3.54
C THR A 213 2.96 14.84 -3.75
N MET A 214 3.62 13.85 -4.35
CA MET A 214 5.04 13.91 -4.66
C MET A 214 5.38 15.07 -5.60
N HIS A 215 4.61 15.24 -6.68
CA HIS A 215 4.79 16.35 -7.63
C HIS A 215 4.62 17.70 -6.93
N TRP A 216 3.61 17.83 -6.07
CA TRP A 216 3.39 19.02 -5.26
C TRP A 216 4.56 19.32 -4.31
N VAL A 217 5.11 18.31 -3.63
CA VAL A 217 6.25 18.47 -2.72
C VAL A 217 7.50 18.91 -3.46
N ARG A 218 7.78 18.33 -4.64
CA ARG A 218 8.95 18.68 -5.47
C ARG A 218 8.82 20.03 -6.18
N ALA A 219 7.60 20.44 -6.52
CA ALA A 219 7.35 21.67 -7.26
C ALA A 219 6.08 22.41 -6.77
N PRO A 220 6.05 22.91 -5.53
CA PRO A 220 4.89 23.62 -5.01
C PRO A 220 4.59 24.86 -5.85
N HIS A 221 3.34 24.97 -6.31
CA HIS A 221 2.90 26.01 -7.27
C HIS A 221 3.73 26.06 -8.57
N GLY A 222 4.33 24.93 -8.96
CA GLY A 222 5.18 24.83 -10.15
C GLY A 222 6.60 25.37 -9.96
N LYS A 223 7.00 25.76 -8.74
CA LYS A 223 8.37 26.20 -8.44
C LYS A 223 9.16 25.05 -7.79
N PRO A 224 10.35 24.67 -8.27
CA PRO A 224 11.16 23.60 -7.67
C PRO A 224 11.46 23.91 -6.20
N SER A 225 11.19 22.95 -5.31
CA SER A 225 11.46 23.08 -3.87
C SER A 225 12.86 22.60 -3.46
N ASN A 226 13.61 21.97 -4.36
CA ASN A 226 14.84 21.23 -4.07
C ASN A 226 14.66 20.19 -2.94
N ALA A 227 13.44 19.71 -2.70
CA ALA A 227 13.19 18.66 -1.73
C ALA A 227 13.95 17.39 -2.13
N ASP A 228 14.72 16.84 -1.19
CA ASP A 228 15.42 15.58 -1.38
C ASP A 228 14.45 14.38 -1.37
N HIS A 229 14.98 13.20 -1.66
CA HIS A 229 14.19 11.97 -1.68
C HIS A 229 13.61 11.61 -0.31
N ASP A 230 14.31 11.94 0.77
CA ASP A 230 13.90 11.63 2.14
C ASP A 230 12.73 12.52 2.58
N THR A 231 12.82 13.83 2.36
CA THR A 231 11.72 14.78 2.59
C THR A 231 10.49 14.41 1.77
N THR A 232 10.70 13.99 0.52
CA THR A 232 9.61 13.52 -0.34
C THR A 232 8.98 12.25 0.22
N ARG A 233 9.78 11.28 0.68
CA ARG A 233 9.30 10.03 1.28
C ARG A 233 8.49 10.29 2.55
N ASP A 234 8.98 11.16 3.43
CA ASP A 234 8.29 11.53 4.67
C ASP A 234 6.93 12.16 4.40
N ALA A 235 6.84 13.04 3.39
CA ALA A 235 5.59 13.64 2.98
C ALA A 235 4.59 12.60 2.45
N LEU A 236 5.07 11.61 1.67
CA LEU A 236 4.25 10.51 1.17
C LEU A 236 3.75 9.60 2.30
N VAL A 237 4.60 9.25 3.26
CA VAL A 237 4.21 8.45 4.44
C VAL A 237 3.16 9.18 5.28
N LYS A 238 3.35 10.48 5.54
CA LYS A 238 2.34 11.30 6.23
C LYS A 238 1.02 11.34 5.48
N ARG A 239 1.06 11.45 4.15
CA ARG A 239 -0.15 11.44 3.31
C ARG A 239 -0.84 10.09 3.32
N MET A 240 -0.07 8.99 3.25
CA MET A 240 -0.57 7.62 3.34
C MET A 240 -1.33 7.40 4.65
N HIS A 241 -0.74 7.75 5.81
CA HIS A 241 -1.40 7.60 7.10
C HIS A 241 -2.65 8.47 7.24
N ALA A 242 -2.63 9.70 6.70
CA ALA A 242 -3.82 10.55 6.66
C ALA A 242 -4.95 9.89 5.85
N LEU A 243 -4.62 9.20 4.75
CA LEU A 243 -5.59 8.48 3.93
C LEU A 243 -6.10 7.21 4.64
N GLU A 244 -5.21 6.41 5.23
CA GLU A 244 -5.54 5.21 6.00
C GLU A 244 -6.49 5.50 7.16
N SER A 245 -6.27 6.60 7.89
CA SER A 245 -7.13 7.00 9.02
C SER A 245 -8.58 7.31 8.60
N ALA A 246 -8.82 7.56 7.32
CA ALA A 246 -10.13 7.87 6.75
C ALA A 246 -10.75 6.70 5.97
N LEU A 247 -10.02 5.59 5.78
CA LEU A 247 -10.46 4.39 5.06
C LEU A 247 -10.91 3.28 6.01
N SER A 248 -11.74 2.36 5.51
CA SER A 248 -12.08 1.12 6.21
C SER A 248 -10.88 0.16 6.22
N GLU A 249 -10.81 -0.75 7.21
CA GLU A 249 -9.68 -1.68 7.38
C GLU A 249 -9.32 -2.44 6.10
N ASP A 250 -10.32 -2.95 5.38
CA ASP A 250 -10.11 -3.73 4.15
C ASP A 250 -9.42 -2.95 3.03
N LEU A 251 -9.53 -1.61 3.04
CA LEU A 251 -8.98 -0.75 2.00
C LEU A 251 -7.60 -0.17 2.34
N LYS A 252 -7.14 -0.30 3.59
CA LYS A 252 -5.85 0.27 4.03
C LYS A 252 -4.67 -0.34 3.28
N ILE A 253 -4.74 -1.62 2.92
CA ILE A 253 -3.68 -2.30 2.16
C ILE A 253 -3.36 -1.60 0.83
N HIS A 254 -4.33 -0.93 0.21
CA HIS A 254 -4.12 -0.21 -1.03
C HIS A 254 -3.26 1.05 -0.86
N CYS A 255 -3.23 1.66 0.32
CA CYS A 255 -2.36 2.79 0.63
C CYS A 255 -0.89 2.37 0.67
N GLU A 256 -0.60 1.25 1.34
CA GLU A 256 0.76 0.69 1.43
C GLU A 256 1.26 0.24 0.05
N LEU A 257 0.42 -0.46 -0.72
CA LEU A 257 0.73 -0.84 -2.10
C LEU A 257 1.02 0.38 -2.98
N ALA A 258 0.23 1.44 -2.85
CA ALA A 258 0.45 2.66 -3.60
C ALA A 258 1.77 3.32 -3.24
N LEU A 259 2.09 3.43 -1.94
CA LEU A 259 3.36 3.98 -1.48
C LEU A 259 4.53 3.16 -2.03
N MET A 260 4.43 1.83 -1.99
CA MET A 260 5.43 0.91 -2.53
C MET A 260 5.74 1.22 -4.02
N HIS A 261 4.72 1.32 -4.87
CA HIS A 261 4.91 1.63 -6.30
C HIS A 261 5.48 3.03 -6.53
N VAL A 262 4.94 4.06 -5.87
CA VAL A 262 5.40 5.44 -6.06
C VAL A 262 6.85 5.59 -5.61
N VAL A 263 7.22 4.97 -4.49
CA VAL A 263 8.60 4.95 -4.01
C VAL A 263 9.49 4.24 -5.03
N HIS A 264 9.16 3.02 -5.46
CA HIS A 264 9.97 2.24 -6.39
C HIS A 264 10.33 3.00 -7.68
N GLU A 265 9.35 3.65 -8.28
CA GLU A 265 9.51 4.25 -9.61
C GLU A 265 10.12 5.65 -9.59
N ASN A 266 9.98 6.37 -8.47
CA ASN A 266 10.31 7.80 -8.43
C ASN A 266 11.36 8.17 -7.39
N LEU A 267 11.65 7.28 -6.44
CA LEU A 267 12.64 7.43 -5.40
C LEU A 267 13.61 6.24 -5.52
N ASP A 268 14.91 6.49 -5.60
CA ASP A 268 15.90 5.40 -5.64
C ASP A 268 15.90 4.61 -4.31
N LYS A 269 15.07 3.57 -4.24
CA LYS A 269 14.98 2.66 -3.10
C LYS A 269 15.91 1.48 -3.32
N SER A 270 16.69 1.15 -2.30
CA SER A 270 17.42 -0.11 -2.23
C SER A 270 16.54 -1.23 -1.66
N TYR A 271 16.60 -2.38 -2.32
CA TYR A 271 15.92 -3.60 -1.90
C TYR A 271 16.94 -4.61 -1.35
N ALA A 272 16.47 -5.67 -0.72
CA ALA A 272 17.34 -6.76 -0.27
C ALA A 272 17.96 -7.53 -1.45
N ASN A 273 17.35 -7.44 -2.63
CA ASN A 273 17.83 -8.00 -3.89
C ASN A 273 17.93 -6.90 -4.96
N ASP A 274 18.99 -6.95 -5.77
CA ASP A 274 19.17 -6.04 -6.91
C ASP A 274 18.61 -6.63 -8.22
N GLU A 275 18.45 -7.96 -8.27
CA GLU A 275 17.97 -8.72 -9.42
C GLU A 275 16.78 -9.62 -9.05
N THR A 276 15.96 -9.98 -10.03
CA THR A 276 14.86 -10.95 -9.91
C THR A 276 15.42 -12.38 -9.83
N MET A 277 14.55 -13.38 -9.65
CA MET A 277 15.00 -14.78 -9.62
C MET A 277 15.53 -15.26 -10.98
N LEU A 278 15.16 -14.57 -12.06
CA LEU A 278 15.64 -14.85 -13.42
C LEU A 278 16.80 -13.95 -13.86
N GLY A 279 17.30 -13.06 -12.98
CA GLY A 279 18.46 -12.21 -13.24
C GLY A 279 18.15 -10.88 -13.93
N ASP A 280 16.88 -10.50 -14.06
CA ASP A 280 16.50 -9.17 -14.53
C ASP A 280 16.70 -8.13 -13.41
N SER A 281 16.98 -6.87 -13.75
CA SER A 281 17.15 -5.85 -12.71
C SER A 281 15.83 -5.53 -12.03
N VAL A 282 15.83 -5.40 -10.70
CA VAL A 282 14.63 -5.00 -9.94
C VAL A 282 14.06 -3.67 -10.41
N LYS A 283 14.90 -2.73 -10.86
CA LYS A 283 14.45 -1.42 -11.38
C LYS A 283 13.67 -1.52 -12.69
N ASP A 284 13.82 -2.62 -13.41
CA ASP A 284 13.17 -2.83 -14.71
C ASP A 284 11.83 -3.59 -14.58
N ILE A 285 11.43 -4.02 -13.38
CA ILE A 285 10.16 -4.72 -13.15
C ILE A 285 8.98 -3.78 -13.46
N PRO A 286 8.06 -4.15 -14.36
CA PRO A 286 6.89 -3.33 -14.65
C PRO A 286 6.01 -3.14 -13.41
N ARG A 287 5.42 -1.95 -13.24
CA ARG A 287 4.47 -1.64 -12.14
C ARG A 287 3.42 -2.74 -11.92
N ALA A 288 2.88 -3.28 -13.01
CA ALA A 288 1.82 -4.29 -12.98
C ALA A 288 2.26 -5.64 -12.38
N ASN A 289 3.57 -5.90 -12.36
CA ASN A 289 4.19 -7.12 -11.85
C ASN A 289 4.96 -6.87 -10.55
N PHE A 290 5.14 -5.63 -10.12
CA PHE A 290 6.02 -5.29 -9.01
C PHE A 290 5.35 -5.47 -7.65
N TYR A 291 6.01 -6.18 -6.73
CA TYR A 291 5.60 -6.27 -5.34
C TYR A 291 6.80 -6.32 -4.39
N VAL A 292 6.63 -5.84 -3.16
CA VAL A 292 7.68 -5.84 -2.13
C VAL A 292 7.14 -6.41 -0.85
N THR A 293 7.86 -7.37 -0.29
CA THR A 293 7.53 -8.03 0.98
C THR A 293 8.14 -7.30 2.18
N GLU A 294 7.66 -7.58 3.39
CA GLU A 294 8.11 -6.91 4.62
C GLU A 294 9.61 -7.09 4.91
N ASP A 295 10.21 -8.19 4.44
CA ASP A 295 11.66 -8.44 4.47
C ASP A 295 12.45 -7.64 3.40
N ASN A 296 11.79 -6.67 2.74
CA ASN A 296 12.33 -5.74 1.74
C ASN A 296 12.84 -6.41 0.46
N TYR A 297 12.39 -7.63 0.14
CA TYR A 297 12.61 -8.23 -1.17
C TYR A 297 11.61 -7.71 -2.19
N ALA A 298 12.13 -7.32 -3.35
CA ALA A 298 11.34 -6.93 -4.52
C ALA A 298 11.13 -8.11 -5.45
N TRP A 299 9.90 -8.27 -5.92
CA TRP A 299 9.43 -9.41 -6.69
C TRP A 299 8.84 -8.97 -8.01
N ASP A 300 9.20 -9.68 -9.07
CA ASP A 300 8.29 -9.88 -10.18
C ASP A 300 7.27 -10.93 -9.75
N MET A 301 6.00 -10.54 -9.77
CA MET A 301 4.89 -11.35 -9.29
C MET A 301 4.63 -12.57 -10.17
N ASP A 302 4.96 -12.55 -11.46
CA ASP A 302 4.86 -13.75 -12.31
C ASP A 302 5.89 -14.78 -11.88
N GLU A 303 7.13 -14.35 -11.59
CA GLU A 303 8.18 -15.23 -11.10
C GLU A 303 7.85 -15.79 -9.71
N LEU A 304 7.40 -14.92 -8.79
CA LEU A 304 7.06 -15.33 -7.43
C LEU A 304 5.91 -16.34 -7.42
N VAL A 305 4.86 -16.10 -8.20
CA VAL A 305 3.71 -17.01 -8.32
C VAL A 305 4.14 -18.36 -8.88
N GLN A 306 5.02 -18.39 -9.90
CA GLN A 306 5.57 -19.63 -10.44
C GLN A 306 6.39 -20.38 -9.39
N ALA A 307 7.26 -19.69 -8.64
CA ALA A 307 8.08 -20.32 -7.61
C ALA A 307 7.24 -20.89 -6.45
N ILE A 308 6.21 -20.17 -6.00
CA ILE A 308 5.28 -20.65 -4.97
C ILE A 308 4.51 -21.87 -5.49
N THR A 309 4.01 -21.82 -6.73
CA THR A 309 3.27 -22.91 -7.35
C THR A 309 4.13 -24.16 -7.51
N ALA A 310 5.38 -24.02 -7.98
CA ALA A 310 6.34 -25.11 -8.09
C ALA A 310 6.67 -25.74 -6.73
N ASN A 311 6.69 -24.93 -5.66
CA ASN A 311 6.84 -25.39 -4.27
C ASN A 311 5.53 -25.87 -3.63
N GLY A 312 4.52 -26.19 -4.44
CA GLY A 312 3.25 -26.76 -4.00
C GLY A 312 2.35 -25.77 -3.27
N GLY A 313 2.57 -24.46 -3.38
CA GLY A 313 1.74 -23.45 -2.75
C GLY A 313 2.16 -23.04 -1.33
N VAL A 314 3.36 -23.42 -0.88
CA VAL A 314 3.89 -22.94 0.41
C VAL A 314 4.24 -21.44 0.29
N MET A 315 3.64 -20.59 1.13
CA MET A 315 3.90 -19.15 1.16
C MET A 315 5.26 -18.84 1.79
N ARG A 316 6.33 -19.13 1.06
CA ARG A 316 7.72 -18.95 1.47
C ARG A 316 8.45 -18.12 0.45
N ASN A 317 9.27 -17.19 0.93
CA ASN A 317 10.22 -16.44 0.13
C ASN A 317 11.21 -17.42 -0.54
N PRO A 318 11.25 -17.53 -1.87
CA PRO A 318 12.14 -18.47 -2.56
C PRO A 318 13.64 -18.16 -2.40
N LEU A 319 13.99 -16.90 -2.16
CA LEU A 319 15.37 -16.43 -1.98
C LEU A 319 15.82 -16.57 -0.53
N SER A 320 15.09 -15.98 0.42
CA SER A 320 15.46 -16.01 1.85
C SER A 320 15.09 -17.32 2.55
N ARG A 321 14.23 -18.14 1.93
CA ARG A 321 13.64 -19.38 2.48
C ARG A 321 12.81 -19.17 3.75
N GLN A 322 12.48 -17.93 4.10
CA GLN A 322 11.61 -17.60 5.23
C GLN A 322 10.14 -17.64 4.82
N MET A 323 9.26 -17.97 5.77
CA MET A 323 7.82 -17.88 5.53
C MET A 323 7.42 -16.42 5.38
N PHE A 324 6.56 -16.14 4.39
CA PHE A 324 5.94 -14.82 4.28
C PHE A 324 5.10 -14.53 5.51
N THR A 325 5.09 -13.28 5.95
CA THR A 325 4.24 -12.88 7.07
C THR A 325 2.76 -12.96 6.67
N PRO A 326 1.81 -13.01 7.62
CA PRO A 326 0.40 -12.95 7.29
C PRO A 326 0.02 -11.69 6.47
N LYS A 327 0.78 -10.60 6.62
CA LYS A 327 0.59 -9.37 5.85
C LYS A 327 1.04 -9.56 4.40
N ASP A 328 2.23 -10.07 4.19
CA ASP A 328 2.77 -10.40 2.86
C ASP A 328 1.85 -11.37 2.11
N VAL A 329 1.37 -12.42 2.79
CA VAL A 329 0.43 -13.39 2.22
C VAL A 329 -0.84 -12.70 1.72
N ARG A 330 -1.43 -11.78 2.50
CA ARG A 330 -2.60 -11.01 2.06
C ARG A 330 -2.27 -10.13 0.87
N GLY A 331 -1.14 -9.43 0.88
CA GLY A 331 -0.73 -8.56 -0.22
C GLY A 331 -0.50 -9.33 -1.53
N ILE A 332 0.21 -10.46 -1.46
CA ILE A 332 0.41 -11.38 -2.58
C ILE A 332 -0.93 -11.85 -3.15
N LEU A 333 -1.88 -12.26 -2.30
CA LEU A 333 -3.18 -12.76 -2.77
C LEU A 333 -4.10 -11.66 -3.34
N VAL A 334 -3.95 -10.41 -2.87
CA VAL A 334 -4.68 -9.26 -3.42
C VAL A 334 -4.11 -8.84 -4.79
N HIS A 335 -2.82 -9.04 -5.03
CA HIS A 335 -2.17 -8.72 -6.29
C HIS A 335 -2.82 -9.47 -7.47
N PRO A 336 -3.09 -8.82 -8.62
CA PRO A 336 -3.78 -9.44 -9.76
C PRO A 336 -3.19 -10.80 -10.19
N GLN A 337 -1.87 -10.91 -10.27
CA GLN A 337 -1.18 -12.17 -10.63
C GLN A 337 -1.18 -13.21 -9.51
N GLY A 338 -1.19 -12.77 -8.25
CA GLY A 338 -1.16 -13.66 -7.08
C GLY A 338 -2.52 -14.27 -6.71
N LYS A 339 -3.63 -13.78 -7.29
CA LYS A 339 -4.98 -14.34 -7.07
C LYS A 339 -5.07 -15.83 -7.37
N SER A 340 -4.28 -16.34 -8.32
CA SER A 340 -4.21 -17.76 -8.66
C SER A 340 -3.75 -18.63 -7.48
N LEU A 341 -2.93 -18.08 -6.58
CA LEU A 341 -2.43 -18.78 -5.39
C LEU A 341 -3.50 -18.97 -4.32
N ALA A 342 -4.61 -18.22 -4.35
CA ALA A 342 -5.67 -18.34 -3.36
C ALA A 342 -6.28 -19.76 -3.37
N ALA A 343 -6.48 -20.34 -4.57
CA ALA A 343 -6.97 -21.71 -4.70
C ALA A 343 -6.00 -22.74 -4.09
N LEU A 344 -4.69 -22.53 -4.28
CA LEU A 344 -3.66 -23.39 -3.68
C LEU A 344 -3.62 -23.25 -2.15
N GLN A 345 -3.82 -22.04 -1.61
CA GLN A 345 -3.92 -21.82 -0.17
C GLN A 345 -5.12 -22.56 0.45
N VAL A 346 -6.28 -22.46 -0.19
CA VAL A 346 -7.48 -23.21 0.24
C VAL A 346 -7.22 -24.71 0.18
N GLN A 347 -6.62 -25.20 -0.91
CA GLN A 347 -6.28 -26.60 -1.06
C GLN A 347 -5.30 -27.08 0.02
N GLN A 348 -4.26 -26.31 0.33
CA GLN A 348 -3.29 -26.63 1.40
C GLN A 348 -3.97 -26.66 2.77
N HIS A 349 -4.86 -25.70 3.03
CA HIS A 349 -5.66 -25.67 4.26
C HIS A 349 -6.58 -26.89 4.37
N GLU A 350 -7.28 -27.25 3.30
CA GLU A 350 -8.15 -28.43 3.25
C GLU A 350 -7.37 -29.74 3.42
N MET A 351 -6.22 -29.88 2.76
CA MET A 351 -5.34 -31.02 2.94
C MET A 351 -4.83 -31.13 4.38
N SER A 352 -4.50 -30.01 5.03
CA SER A 352 -4.09 -30.01 6.44
C SER A 352 -5.21 -30.47 7.38
N LYS A 353 -6.47 -30.12 7.08
CA LYS A 353 -7.64 -30.63 7.81
C LYS A 353 -7.92 -32.10 7.53
N GLY A 354 -7.50 -32.64 6.39
CA GLY A 354 -7.72 -34.02 5.99
C GLY A 354 -6.98 -35.07 6.84
N VAL A 355 -5.90 -34.68 7.54
CA VAL A 355 -5.09 -35.61 8.35
C VAL A 355 -5.69 -35.81 9.74
N ARG A 356 -6.09 -37.05 10.08
CA ARG A 356 -6.72 -37.43 11.34
C ARG A 356 -5.77 -37.29 12.53
N LEU A 357 -6.34 -37.10 13.72
CA LEU A 357 -5.57 -37.00 14.98
C LEU A 357 -4.75 -38.27 15.23
N ASP A 358 -5.30 -39.44 14.91
CA ASP A 358 -4.58 -40.72 15.03
C ASP A 358 -3.34 -40.73 14.15
N THR A 359 -3.44 -40.26 12.91
CA THR A 359 -2.31 -40.16 11.98
C THR A 359 -1.25 -39.19 12.49
N ILE A 360 -1.67 -38.05 13.08
CA ILE A 360 -0.74 -37.13 13.76
C ILE A 360 -0.04 -37.85 14.94
N GLY A 361 -0.77 -38.64 15.73
CA GLY A 361 -0.18 -39.46 16.81
C GLY A 361 0.85 -40.48 16.30
N HIS A 362 0.57 -41.13 15.17
CA HIS A 362 1.54 -42.00 14.50
C HIS A 362 2.78 -41.24 14.00
N MET A 363 2.61 -40.02 13.48
CA MET A 363 3.74 -39.15 13.09
C MET A 363 4.61 -38.78 14.29
N GLU A 364 4.01 -38.48 15.45
CA GLU A 364 4.76 -38.14 16.66
C GLU A 364 5.52 -39.33 17.23
N LYS A 365 4.91 -40.52 17.23
CA LYS A 365 5.58 -41.78 17.61
C LYS A 365 6.78 -42.01 16.69
N LEU A 366 6.60 -41.89 15.38
CA LEU A 366 7.67 -42.00 14.39
C LEU A 366 8.80 -41.01 14.69
N ALA A 367 8.47 -39.71 14.79
CA ALA A 367 9.45 -38.67 15.03
C ALA A 367 10.25 -38.89 16.33
N LYS A 368 9.58 -39.27 17.42
CA LYS A 368 10.22 -39.57 18.70
C LYS A 368 11.23 -40.70 18.56
N THR A 369 10.83 -41.82 17.95
CA THR A 369 11.72 -42.98 17.76
C THR A 369 12.92 -42.63 16.88
N LEU A 370 12.72 -41.90 15.76
CA LEU A 370 13.82 -41.51 14.87
C LEU A 370 14.83 -40.55 15.52
N LEU A 371 14.41 -39.77 16.51
CA LEU A 371 15.28 -38.83 17.23
C LEU A 371 16.00 -39.48 18.42
N GLU A 372 15.36 -40.46 19.07
CA GLU A 372 15.91 -41.18 20.23
C GLU A 372 16.85 -42.34 19.85
N ASP A 373 16.75 -42.83 18.62
CA ASP A 373 17.56 -43.97 18.15
C ASP A 373 19.03 -43.60 17.93
N GLN A 374 19.84 -43.87 18.95
CA GLN A 374 21.31 -43.74 18.92
C GLN A 374 22.00 -45.09 18.63
N SER A 375 21.28 -46.11 18.18
CA SER A 375 21.88 -47.42 17.86
C SER A 375 22.74 -47.34 16.60
N SER A 376 23.78 -48.18 16.54
CA SER A 376 24.69 -48.22 15.39
C SER A 376 24.06 -48.84 14.14
N ASP A 377 23.10 -49.76 14.32
CA ASP A 377 22.40 -50.44 13.23
C ASP A 377 21.10 -49.73 12.82
N GLN A 378 20.58 -48.82 13.66
CA GLN A 378 19.36 -48.03 13.45
C GLN A 378 18.16 -48.92 13.15
N LEU A 379 18.15 -50.14 13.69
CA LEU A 379 17.14 -51.15 13.38
C LEU A 379 15.75 -50.68 13.82
N THR A 380 15.68 -50.02 14.98
CA THR A 380 14.44 -49.47 15.54
C THR A 380 13.85 -48.40 14.61
N SER A 381 14.68 -47.47 14.11
CA SER A 381 14.27 -46.45 13.13
C SER A 381 13.72 -47.06 11.85
N ARG A 382 14.38 -48.10 11.32
CA ARG A 382 13.91 -48.79 10.10
C ARG A 382 12.56 -49.47 10.32
N HIS A 383 12.40 -50.18 11.43
CA HIS A 383 11.13 -50.86 11.76
C HIS A 383 9.97 -49.87 11.91
N VAL A 384 10.16 -48.75 12.60
CA VAL A 384 9.09 -47.76 12.77
C VAL A 384 8.73 -47.05 11.47
N ILE A 385 9.70 -46.86 10.56
CA ILE A 385 9.44 -46.33 9.21
C ILE A 385 8.57 -47.31 8.40
N ASP A 386 8.90 -48.60 8.43
CA ASP A 386 8.12 -49.62 7.74
C ASP A 386 6.71 -49.77 8.35
N GLU A 387 6.57 -49.72 9.68
CA GLU A 387 5.29 -49.68 10.39
C GLU A 387 4.45 -48.47 9.94
N PHE A 388 5.06 -47.29 9.88
CA PHE A 388 4.37 -46.07 9.47
C PHE A 388 3.95 -46.10 7.99
N LEU A 389 4.79 -46.59 7.09
CA LEU A 389 4.43 -46.73 5.67
C LEU A 389 3.31 -47.77 5.47
N ALA A 390 3.34 -48.88 6.20
CA ALA A 390 2.27 -49.87 6.19
C ALA A 390 0.95 -49.26 6.72
N TYR A 391 1.02 -48.46 7.79
CA TYR A 391 -0.12 -47.70 8.30
C TYR A 391 -0.68 -46.74 7.25
N ILE A 392 0.17 -45.93 6.59
CA ILE A 392 -0.26 -44.99 5.55
C ILE A 392 -1.05 -45.70 4.43
N ALA A 393 -0.60 -46.88 4.02
CA ALA A 393 -1.27 -47.65 2.97
C ALA A 393 -2.71 -48.07 3.34
N THR A 394 -3.07 -48.08 4.62
CA THR A 394 -4.43 -48.38 5.11
C THR A 394 -5.35 -47.16 5.18
N LEU A 395 -4.81 -45.95 5.02
CA LEU A 395 -5.58 -44.70 5.17
C LEU A 395 -6.49 -44.45 3.95
N PRO A 396 -7.57 -43.66 4.09
CA PRO A 396 -8.35 -43.20 2.96
C PRO A 396 -7.50 -42.44 1.93
N ALA A 397 -7.85 -42.54 0.66
CA ALA A 397 -7.09 -41.93 -0.44
C ALA A 397 -6.87 -40.41 -0.28
N LEU A 398 -7.84 -39.69 0.32
CA LEU A 398 -7.70 -38.26 0.60
C LEU A 398 -6.60 -37.96 1.61
N GLU A 399 -6.47 -38.79 2.65
CA GLU A 399 -5.46 -38.64 3.69
C GLU A 399 -4.08 -39.07 3.18
N GLN A 400 -4.00 -40.13 2.38
CA GLN A 400 -2.76 -40.51 1.69
C GLN A 400 -2.26 -39.36 0.79
N LYS A 401 -3.17 -38.77 -0.01
CA LYS A 401 -2.86 -37.61 -0.84
C LYS A 401 -2.40 -36.41 -0.02
N ALA A 402 -2.99 -36.18 1.14
CA ALA A 402 -2.54 -35.13 2.05
C ALA A 402 -1.12 -35.42 2.56
N ILE A 403 -0.82 -36.63 3.02
CA ILE A 403 0.53 -37.01 3.46
C ILE A 403 1.57 -36.85 2.34
N ASP A 404 1.21 -37.24 1.12
CA ASP A 404 2.12 -37.17 -0.03
C ASP A 404 2.28 -35.77 -0.63
N GLY A 405 1.27 -34.90 -0.51
CA GLY A 405 1.24 -33.59 -1.18
C GLY A 405 1.37 -32.38 -0.25
N LEU A 406 1.02 -32.52 1.03
CA LEU A 406 1.08 -31.42 2.00
C LEU A 406 2.55 -31.11 2.34
N ARG A 407 2.92 -29.86 2.11
CA ARG A 407 4.23 -29.33 2.49
C ARG A 407 4.06 -28.47 3.73
N CYS A 408 4.82 -28.78 4.78
CA CYS A 408 4.71 -28.10 6.07
C CYS A 408 5.77 -27.00 6.20
N PRO A 409 5.44 -25.85 6.82
CA PRO A 409 6.41 -24.81 7.14
C PRO A 409 7.30 -25.27 8.30
N ALA A 410 8.41 -25.95 7.99
CA ALA A 410 9.34 -26.49 8.97
C ALA A 410 10.80 -26.14 8.60
N LYS A 411 11.69 -26.13 9.59
CA LYS A 411 13.13 -25.84 9.44
C LYS A 411 13.96 -26.88 10.18
N ASP A 412 15.04 -27.32 9.56
CA ASP A 412 16.02 -28.21 10.19
C ASP A 412 16.61 -27.52 11.42
N SER A 413 16.37 -28.10 12.60
CA SER A 413 16.76 -27.55 13.89
C SER A 413 18.28 -27.44 14.06
N HIS A 414 19.05 -28.19 13.26
CA HIS A 414 20.51 -28.15 13.32
C HIS A 414 21.10 -27.13 12.34
N THR A 415 20.58 -27.05 11.12
CA THR A 415 21.16 -26.21 10.05
C THR A 415 20.41 -24.89 9.85
N GLY A 416 19.19 -24.76 10.37
CA GLY A 416 18.27 -23.65 10.10
C GLY A 416 17.67 -23.66 8.69
N GLN A 417 18.05 -24.64 7.85
CA GLN A 417 17.56 -24.74 6.47
C GLN A 417 16.11 -25.18 6.45
N SER A 418 15.30 -24.52 5.63
CA SER A 418 13.89 -24.86 5.51
C SER A 418 13.70 -26.21 4.82
N TYR A 419 12.71 -26.97 5.27
CA TYR A 419 12.35 -28.24 4.64
C TYR A 419 11.46 -28.01 3.42
N ASP A 420 11.80 -28.64 2.30
CA ASP A 420 11.13 -28.50 0.99
C ASP A 420 10.50 -29.83 0.52
N PHE A 421 10.19 -30.75 1.44
CA PHE A 421 9.59 -32.05 1.13
C PHE A 421 8.19 -32.20 1.75
N SER A 422 7.40 -33.13 1.21
CA SER A 422 6.18 -33.59 1.87
C SER A 422 6.47 -34.63 2.95
N ILE A 423 5.48 -34.94 3.79
CA ILE A 423 5.60 -35.98 4.83
C ILE A 423 5.93 -37.33 4.20
N GLY A 424 5.20 -37.72 3.15
CA GLY A 424 5.44 -38.98 2.44
C GLY A 424 6.81 -39.05 1.75
N GLU A 425 7.26 -37.94 1.15
CA GLU A 425 8.59 -37.84 0.54
C GLU A 425 9.70 -38.04 1.58
N ALA A 426 9.63 -37.33 2.71
CA ALA A 426 10.64 -37.41 3.77
C ALA A 426 10.78 -38.84 4.34
N VAL A 427 9.66 -39.54 4.58
CA VAL A 427 9.68 -40.92 5.09
C VAL A 427 10.26 -41.89 4.05
N ARG A 428 9.91 -41.73 2.76
CA ARG A 428 10.47 -42.57 1.68
C ARG A 428 11.96 -42.33 1.49
N ASP A 429 12.42 -41.09 1.58
CA ASP A 429 13.84 -40.75 1.47
C ASP A 429 14.64 -41.28 2.66
N ALA A 430 14.08 -41.24 3.87
CA ALA A 430 14.66 -41.89 5.04
C ALA A 430 14.79 -43.41 4.84
N LYS A 431 13.73 -44.06 4.35
CA LYS A 431 13.75 -45.50 4.01
C LYS A 431 14.81 -45.83 2.96
N GLY A 432 14.97 -44.96 1.97
CA GLY A 432 15.97 -45.07 0.91
C GLY A 432 17.40 -44.71 1.34
N ASN A 433 17.63 -44.38 2.62
CA ASN A 433 18.90 -43.88 3.15
C ASN A 433 19.43 -42.63 2.42
N ARG A 434 18.55 -41.81 1.85
CA ARG A 434 18.90 -40.54 1.19
C ARG A 434 19.07 -39.39 2.18
N VAL A 435 18.37 -39.47 3.30
CA VAL A 435 18.40 -38.50 4.39
C VAL A 435 18.55 -39.24 5.71
N CYS A 436 19.29 -38.66 6.67
CA CYS A 436 19.45 -39.29 7.98
C CYS A 436 18.13 -39.32 8.77
N PHE A 437 17.97 -40.33 9.63
CA PHE A 437 16.76 -40.50 10.43
C PHE A 437 16.48 -39.31 11.34
N HIS A 438 17.50 -38.73 11.98
CA HIS A 438 17.34 -37.55 12.83
C HIS A 438 16.75 -36.34 12.07
N LYS A 439 17.21 -36.07 10.85
CA LYS A 439 16.70 -34.98 10.03
C LYS A 439 15.25 -35.22 9.60
N THR A 440 14.90 -36.48 9.33
CA THR A 440 13.52 -36.87 9.05
C THR A 440 12.64 -36.75 10.29
N GLY A 441 13.11 -37.25 11.43
CA GLY A 441 12.43 -37.18 12.72
C GLY A 441 12.13 -35.74 13.14
N ASP A 442 13.09 -34.83 12.96
CA ASP A 442 12.89 -33.40 13.23
C ASP A 442 11.82 -32.77 12.34
N PHE A 443 11.89 -33.02 11.02
CA PHE A 443 10.84 -32.56 10.10
C PHE A 443 9.45 -33.11 10.47
N ILE A 444 9.32 -34.41 10.70
CA ILE A 444 8.04 -35.06 11.02
C ILE A 444 7.47 -34.52 12.34
N LYS A 445 8.32 -34.25 13.34
CA LYS A 445 7.92 -33.62 14.60
C LYS A 445 7.28 -32.25 14.36
N GLN A 446 7.93 -31.40 13.56
CA GLN A 446 7.42 -30.06 13.24
C GLN A 446 6.15 -30.12 12.38
N ALA A 447 6.08 -31.03 11.41
CA ALA A 447 4.90 -31.26 10.59
C ALA A 447 3.69 -31.69 11.43
N ALA A 448 3.88 -32.61 12.37
CA ALA A 448 2.83 -33.06 13.29
C ALA A 448 2.32 -31.91 14.17
N ALA A 449 3.23 -31.08 14.71
CA ALA A 449 2.86 -29.90 15.50
C ALA A 449 2.05 -28.88 14.67
N HIS A 450 2.47 -28.60 13.44
CA HIS A 450 1.77 -27.70 12.52
C HIS A 450 0.35 -28.22 12.18
N LEU A 451 0.23 -29.50 11.84
CA LEU A 451 -1.07 -30.14 11.58
C LEU A 451 -2.02 -30.04 12.77
N ARG A 452 -1.49 -30.22 14.00
CA ARG A 452 -2.29 -30.08 15.21
C ARG A 452 -2.75 -28.65 15.44
N GLN A 453 -1.89 -27.66 15.24
CA GLN A 453 -2.25 -26.24 15.37
C GLN A 453 -3.37 -25.86 14.40
N ASN A 454 -3.33 -26.34 13.15
CA ASN A 454 -4.33 -26.01 12.13
C ASN A 454 -5.72 -26.63 12.36
N ARG A 455 -5.84 -27.63 13.24
CA ARG A 455 -7.13 -28.23 13.62
C ARG A 455 -7.83 -27.54 14.79
N GLY A 456 -7.20 -26.52 15.40
CA GLY A 456 -7.65 -25.97 16.68
C GLY A 456 -7.18 -26.84 17.85
N ALA A 457 -7.02 -26.24 19.03
CA ALA A 457 -6.46 -26.89 20.20
C ALA A 457 -7.14 -28.24 20.53
N PRO A 458 -6.40 -29.22 21.07
CA PRO A 458 -6.99 -30.49 21.48
C PRO A 458 -8.13 -30.21 22.49
N PRO A 459 -9.21 -31.03 22.50
CA PRO A 459 -10.07 -31.06 23.67
C PRO A 459 -9.17 -31.30 24.89
N PRO A 460 -9.38 -30.57 26.00
CA PRO A 460 -8.55 -30.71 27.18
C PRO A 460 -8.53 -32.18 27.58
N ASP A 461 -7.31 -32.66 27.87
CA ASP A 461 -7.04 -33.99 28.37
C ASP A 461 -8.02 -34.30 29.52
N PRO A 462 -8.92 -35.29 29.38
CA PRO A 462 -9.93 -35.57 30.40
C PRO A 462 -9.29 -35.92 31.76
N ASP A 463 -8.01 -36.31 31.75
CA ASP A 463 -7.22 -36.63 32.95
C ASP A 463 -6.47 -35.43 33.55
N LYS A 464 -6.53 -34.25 32.91
CA LYS A 464 -6.03 -32.98 33.47
C LYS A 464 -7.18 -32.01 33.73
N CYS A 465 -8.10 -32.43 34.60
CA CYS A 465 -8.97 -31.51 35.30
C CYS A 465 -8.17 -30.85 36.43
N SER A 466 -7.37 -29.82 36.12
CA SER A 466 -6.78 -28.97 37.15
C SER A 466 -7.89 -28.07 37.71
N VAL A 467 -8.28 -28.36 38.94
CA VAL A 467 -9.21 -27.58 39.76
C VAL A 467 -8.63 -26.18 40.01
N MET A 468 -9.44 -25.17 39.66
CA MET A 468 -9.37 -23.72 39.94
C MET A 468 -8.17 -22.92 39.43
#